data_AF-A0A975BZL4-F1
#
_entry.id   AF-A0A975BZL4-F1
#
_cell.length_a   1.000
_cell.length_b   1.000
_cell.length_c   1.000
_cell.angle_alpha   90.00
_cell.angle_beta   90.00
_cell.angle_gamma   90.00
#
_symmetry.space_group_name_H-M   'P 1'
#
loop_
_entity.id
_entity.type
_entity.pdbx_description
1 polymer ?
#
loop_
_entity_poly.entity_id
_entity_poly.type
_entity_poly.pdbx_seq_one_letter_code
_entity_poly.pdbx_strand_id
1 'polypeptide(L)' 'MADPKTTDPHPGMLGDGTEEQNLGQPGDPSKRITEDEVDEAFGGEEEG' A
#
# COMPACT_ATOMS: atom_id res chain seq x y z
N MET A 1 -21.88 12.30 -23.71
CA MET A 1 -20.44 12.31 -24.01
C MET A 1 -19.71 12.13 -22.69
N ALA A 2 -18.74 11.20 -22.61
CA ALA A 2 -18.11 10.75 -21.38
C ALA A 2 -17.28 11.84 -20.68
N ASP A 3 -17.37 11.88 -19.35
CA ASP A 3 -16.62 12.73 -18.44
C ASP A 3 -15.11 12.52 -18.61
N PRO A 4 -14.29 13.58 -18.68
CA PRO A 4 -12.85 13.45 -18.82
C PRO A 4 -12.31 12.87 -17.51
N LYS A 5 -12.09 11.55 -17.52
CA LYS A 5 -11.34 10.83 -16.50
C LYS A 5 -10.09 11.64 -16.17
N THR A 6 -10.02 12.05 -14.90
CA THR A 6 -8.82 12.42 -14.18
C THR A 6 -7.66 11.57 -14.68
N THR A 7 -6.68 12.20 -15.31
CA THR A 7 -5.43 11.58 -15.72
C THR A 7 -4.90 10.75 -14.56
N ASP A 8 -4.79 9.44 -14.76
CA ASP A 8 -4.12 8.54 -13.83
C ASP A 8 -2.73 9.12 -13.52
N PRO A 9 -2.47 9.58 -12.27
CA PRO A 9 -1.24 10.30 -11.95
C PRO A 9 0.00 9.40 -11.96
N HIS A 10 -0.14 8.10 -12.25
CA HIS A 10 0.89 7.10 -12.11
C HIS A 10 0.98 6.21 -13.36
N PRO A 11 1.43 6.78 -14.50
CA PRO A 11 1.56 6.01 -15.74
C PRO A 11 2.45 4.78 -15.52
N GLY A 12 1.84 3.59 -15.59
CA GLY A 12 2.49 2.30 -15.35
C GLY A 12 1.89 1.47 -14.20
N MET A 13 0.98 2.03 -13.39
CA MET A 13 0.23 1.23 -12.40
C MET A 13 -0.87 0.41 -13.08
N LEU A 14 -0.83 -0.90 -12.87
CA LEU A 14 -1.88 -1.81 -13.31
C LEU A 14 -2.93 -1.89 -12.20
N GLY A 15 -4.01 -1.12 -12.32
CA GLY A 15 -5.13 -1.14 -11.35
C GLY A 15 -5.48 0.25 -10.82
N ASP A 16 -6.65 0.37 -10.20
CA ASP A 16 -7.17 1.63 -9.65
C ASP A 16 -6.62 1.97 -8.25
N GLY A 17 -5.56 1.27 -7.84
CA GLY A 17 -4.93 1.40 -6.51
C GLY A 17 -5.71 0.76 -5.37
N THR A 18 -6.87 0.16 -5.63
CA THR A 18 -7.71 -0.49 -4.60
C THR A 18 -7.69 -2.02 -4.68
N GLU A 19 -7.24 -2.57 -5.80
CA GLU A 19 -7.11 -4.02 -6.01
C GLU A 19 -5.78 -4.59 -5.47
N GLU A 20 -5.86 -5.76 -4.85
CA GLU A 20 -4.70 -6.54 -4.40
C GLU A 20 -3.80 -6.91 -5.58
N GLN A 21 -2.57 -6.42 -5.57
CA GLN A 21 -1.57 -6.67 -6.61
C GLN A 21 -1.03 -8.11 -6.49
N ASN A 22 -1.63 -9.02 -7.25
CA ASN A 22 -1.21 -10.41 -7.32
C ASN A 22 -0.19 -10.62 -8.47
N LEU A 23 1.10 -10.50 -8.16
CA LEU A 23 2.18 -10.70 -9.15
C LEU A 23 2.53 -12.17 -9.43
N GLY A 24 1.85 -13.12 -8.78
CA GLY A 24 2.15 -14.55 -8.88
C GLY A 24 3.50 -14.95 -8.27
N GLN A 25 4.13 -14.05 -7.52
CA GLN A 25 5.40 -14.28 -6.84
C GLN A 25 5.13 -14.65 -5.38
N PRO A 26 5.75 -15.71 -4.83
CA PRO A 26 5.66 -16.00 -3.42
C PRO A 26 6.32 -14.86 -2.63
N GLY A 27 5.56 -14.23 -1.74
CA GLY A 27 6.13 -13.28 -0.78
C GLY A 27 7.12 -13.97 0.16
N ASP A 28 8.04 -13.20 0.74
CA ASP A 28 8.98 -13.68 1.77
C ASP A 28 8.42 -13.37 3.17
N PRO A 29 7.94 -14.38 3.94
CA PRO A 29 7.40 -14.16 5.27
C PRO A 29 8.43 -13.61 6.26
N SER A 30 9.73 -13.86 6.04
CA SER A 30 10.80 -13.37 6.90
C SER A 30 11.11 -11.89 6.71
N LYS A 31 10.51 -11.26 5.68
CA LYS A 31 10.60 -9.81 5.42
C LYS A 31 9.40 -9.04 5.97
N ARG A 32 8.47 -9.72 6.65
CA ARG A 32 7.38 -9.04 7.33
C ARG A 32 7.95 -8.20 8.47
N ILE A 33 7.40 -7.01 8.63
CA ILE A 33 7.63 -6.20 9.82
C ILE A 33 7.15 -6.95 11.06
N THR A 34 7.87 -6.80 12.15
CA THR A 34 7.52 -7.35 13.46
C THR A 34 6.54 -6.45 14.19
N GLU A 35 5.86 -7.00 15.21
CA GLU A 35 4.98 -6.21 16.09
C GLU A 35 5.77 -5.12 16.81
N ASP A 36 6.99 -5.44 17.27
CA ASP A 36 7.90 -4.47 17.87
C ASP A 36 8.25 -3.29 16.93
N GLU A 37 8.49 -3.56 15.64
CA GLU A 37 8.73 -2.50 14.64
C GLU A 37 7.50 -1.61 14.40
N VAL A 38 6.30 -2.18 14.50
CA VAL A 38 5.05 -1.43 14.41
C VAL A 38 4.86 -0.57 15.66
N ASP A 39 5.08 -1.14 16.83
CA ASP A 39 4.92 -0.45 18.11
C ASP A 39 5.98 0.64 18.32
N GLU A 40 7.22 0.45 17.86
CA GLU A 40 8.25 1.50 17.89
C GLU A 40 7.88 2.68 16.97
N ALA A 41 7.30 2.40 15.81
CA ALA A 41 6.95 3.43 14.83
C ALA A 41 5.64 4.16 15.15
N PHE A 42 4.67 3.49 15.78
CA PHE A 42 3.30 4.00 15.95
C PHE A 42 2.78 3.98 17.40
N GLY A 43 3.47 3.34 18.33
CA GLY A 43 3.04 3.18 19.74
C GLY A 43 3.30 4.40 20.63
N GLY A 44 3.83 5.49 20.06
CA GLY A 44 4.22 6.69 20.79
C GLY A 44 3.55 7.96 20.29
N GLU A 45 2.21 8.03 20.30
CA GLU A 45 1.48 9.32 20.27
C GLU A 45 0.02 9.15 20.76
N GLU A 46 -0.15 8.99 22.08
CA GLU A 46 -1.23 9.70 22.78
C GLU A 46 -0.62 11.00 23.36
N GLU A 47 -0.37 11.98 22.50
CA GLU A 47 -0.32 13.38 22.93
C GLU A 47 -1.57 14.07 22.36
N GLY A 48 -2.65 13.99 23.15
CA GLY A 48 -3.88 14.74 22.98
C GLY A 48 -4.19 15.50 24.27
#